data_AF-A0A218WEC8-F1
#
_entry.id   AF-A0A218WEC8-F1
#
_cell.length_a   1.000
_cell.length_b   1.000
_cell.length_c   1.000
_cell.angle_alpha   90.00
_cell.angle_beta   90.00
_cell.angle_gamma   90.00
#
_symmetry.space_group_name_H-M   'P 1'
#
loop_
_entity.id
_entity.type
_entity.pdbx_description
1 polymer ?
#
loop_
_entity_poly.entity_id
_entity_poly.type
_entity_poly.pdbx_seq_one_letter_code
_entity_poly.pdbx_strand_id
1 'polypeptide(L)'
;MKHRVDELDKEKITCNYMIVEGDALMGALEKISNELKFEVGLGGRCVCKSTSKYYTKEGIEIKEEHIKARKEKAVVMFKAIEAHLSVNLEAYNV
;
A
#
# COMPACT_ATOMS: atom_id res chain seq x y z
N MET A 1 13.22 -1.08 7.11
CA MET A 1 11.85 -0.52 7.05
C MET A 1 10.97 -1.31 8.00
N LYS A 2 10.11 -0.62 8.78
CA LYS A 2 9.22 -1.23 9.78
C LYS A 2 7.78 -0.84 9.49
N HIS A 3 6.94 -1.86 9.33
CA HIS A 3 5.51 -1.72 9.15
C HIS A 3 4.78 -2.15 10.42
N ARG A 4 3.70 -1.44 10.76
CA ARG A 4 2.75 -1.82 11.79
C ARG A 4 1.39 -1.99 11.13
N VAL A 5 0.79 -3.17 11.26
CA VAL A 5 -0.61 -3.38 10.87
C VAL A 5 -1.48 -2.80 11.99
N ASP A 6 -2.36 -1.88 11.64
CA ASP A 6 -3.28 -1.26 12.59
C ASP A 6 -4.64 -1.95 12.58
N GLU A 7 -5.10 -2.36 11.40
CA GLU A 7 -6.39 -3.04 11.23
C GLU A 7 -6.33 -4.00 10.03
N LEU A 8 -6.93 -5.17 10.21
CA LEU A 8 -7.17 -6.12 9.14
C LEU A 8 -8.61 -6.61 9.24
N ASP A 9 -9.43 -6.24 8.26
CA ASP A 9 -10.83 -6.62 8.18
C ASP A 9 -11.03 -7.51 6.95
N LYS A 10 -11.25 -8.80 7.20
CA LYS A 10 -11.43 -9.81 6.15
C LYS A 10 -12.80 -9.72 5.48
N GLU A 11 -13.81 -9.23 6.19
CA GLU A 11 -15.18 -9.13 5.68
C GLU A 11 -15.30 -7.94 4.71
N LYS A 12 -14.70 -6.81 5.06
CA LYS A 12 -14.62 -5.62 4.19
C LYS A 12 -13.47 -5.66 3.20
N ILE A 13 -12.60 -6.66 3.31
CA ILE A 13 -11.39 -6.84 2.51
C ILE A 13 -10.52 -5.58 2.53
N THR A 14 -10.25 -5.08 3.74
CA THR A 14 -9.44 -3.89 4.00
C THR A 14 -8.24 -4.18 4.90
N CYS A 15 -7.14 -3.48 4.66
CA CYS A 15 -5.92 -3.53 5.47
C CYS A 15 -5.39 -2.12 5.69
N ASN A 16 -5.31 -1.71 6.97
CA ASN A 16 -4.72 -0.45 7.39
C ASN A 16 -3.37 -0.72 8.03
N TYR A 17 -2.34 -0.02 7.57
CA TYR A 17 -1.00 -0.16 8.12
C TYR A 17 -0.22 1.14 8.07
N MET A 18 0.70 1.29 9.01
CA MET A 18 1.63 2.41 9.09
C MET A 18 3.06 2.01 8.79
N ILE A 19 3.78 2.91 8.13
CA ILE A 19 5.25 2.91 8.10
C ILE A 19 5.71 3.86 9.20
N VAL A 20 6.43 3.33 10.19
CA VAL A 20 6.86 4.09 11.38
C VAL A 20 8.38 4.26 11.47
N GLU A 21 9.15 3.42 10.75
CA GLU A 21 10.60 3.54 10.67
C GLU A 21 11.10 3.08 9.29
N GLY A 22 12.16 3.71 8.77
CA GLY A 22 12.84 3.31 7.54
C GLY A 22 13.11 4.46 6.58
N ASP A 23 13.86 4.13 5.53
CA ASP A 23 14.22 5.00 4.42
C ASP A 23 13.01 5.61 3.68
N ALA A 24 11.88 4.89 3.65
CA ALA A 24 10.63 5.38 3.08
C ALA A 24 10.09 6.66 3.74
N LEU A 25 10.53 7.00 4.97
CA LEU A 25 10.18 8.25 5.64
C LEU A 25 11.04 9.44 5.20
N MET A 26 12.12 9.19 4.46
CA MET A 26 13.02 10.21 3.89
C MET A 26 13.63 11.18 4.91
N GLY A 27 13.60 10.83 6.20
CA GLY A 27 13.94 11.75 7.30
C GLY A 27 12.96 12.92 7.50
N ALA A 28 12.01 13.10 6.58
CA ALA A 28 11.06 14.21 6.51
C ALA A 28 9.69 13.88 7.13
N LEU A 29 9.33 12.60 7.18
CA LEU A 29 8.03 12.12 7.65
C LEU A 29 8.14 11.53 9.04
N GLU A 30 7.15 11.78 9.88
CA GLU A 30 6.97 11.08 11.16
C GLU A 30 6.45 9.67 10.94
N LYS A 31 5.50 9.53 10.01
CA LYS A 31 4.90 8.26 9.61
C LYS A 31 4.17 8.38 8.28
N ILE A 32 3.84 7.24 7.69
CA ILE A 32 2.85 7.16 6.61
C ILE A 32 1.78 6.16 6.99
N SER A 33 0.53 6.59 6.99
CA SER A 33 -0.62 5.68 7.11
C SER A 33 -1.11 5.28 5.73
N ASN A 34 -1.36 4.00 5.53
CA ASN A 34 -1.87 3.45 4.29
C ASN A 34 -3.15 2.67 4.58
N GLU A 35 -4.11 2.81 3.69
CA GLU A 35 -5.34 2.05 3.64
C GLU A 35 -5.40 1.34 2.30
N LEU A 36 -5.57 0.02 2.35
CA LEU A 36 -5.84 -0.81 1.18
C LEU A 36 -7.26 -1.33 1.28
N LYS A 37 -8.02 -1.17 0.20
CA LYS A 37 -9.35 -1.72 0.04
C LYS A 37 -9.43 -2.49 -1.27
N PHE A 38 -9.91 -3.71 -1.21
CA PHE A 38 -10.08 -4.55 -2.39
C PHE A 38 -11.57 -4.71 -2.67
N GLU A 39 -11.95 -4.49 -3.92
CA GLU A 39 -13.32 -4.55 -4.38
C GLU A 39 -13.41 -5.46 -5.61
N VAL A 40 -14.56 -6.10 -5.79
CA VAL A 40 -14.85 -6.89 -6.99
C VAL A 40 -14.97 -5.93 -8.18
N GLY A 41 -14.14 -6.17 -9.20
CA GLY A 41 -14.17 -5.47 -10.47
C GLY A 41 -14.96 -6.24 -11.54
N LEU A 42 -15.08 -5.64 -12.73
CA LEU A 42 -15.76 -6.27 -13.86
C LEU A 42 -15.03 -7.51 -14.36
N GLY A 43 -15.79 -8.50 -14.82
CA GLY A 43 -15.25 -9.71 -15.45
C GLY A 43 -14.45 -10.60 -14.49
N GLY A 44 -14.79 -10.62 -13.20
CA GLY A 44 -14.10 -11.43 -12.19
C GLY A 44 -12.72 -10.89 -11.79
N ARG A 45 -12.40 -9.65 -12.16
CA ARG A 45 -11.15 -8.97 -11.76
C ARG A 45 -11.27 -8.35 -10.37
N CYS A 46 -10.14 -7.96 -9.79
CA CYS A 46 -10.09 -7.21 -8.55
C CYS A 46 -9.66 -5.75 -8.81
N VAL A 47 -10.25 -4.82 -8.07
CA VAL A 47 -9.79 -3.43 -8.00
C VAL A 47 -9.21 -3.19 -6.61
N CYS A 48 -7.91 -2.86 -6.54
CA CYS A 48 -7.29 -2.38 -5.30
C CYS A 48 -7.29 -0.86 -5.26
N LYS A 49 -7.96 -0.28 -4.26
CA LYS A 49 -7.87 1.14 -3.92
C LYS A 49 -6.85 1.30 -2.80
N SER A 50 -5.83 2.11 -3.05
CA SER A 50 -4.79 2.43 -2.07
C SER A 50 -4.80 3.92 -1.77
N THR A 51 -4.92 4.25 -0.49
CA THR A 51 -4.84 5.62 0.01
C THR A 51 -3.64 5.74 0.95
N SER A 52 -2.76 6.71 0.71
CA SER A 52 -1.62 7.00 1.58
C SER A 52 -1.73 8.41 2.15
N LYS A 53 -1.65 8.53 3.48
CA LYS A 53 -1.59 9.80 4.22
C LYS A 53 -0.17 9.98 4.76
N TYR A 54 0.43 11.12 4.45
CA TYR A 54 1.80 11.46 4.78
C TYR A 54 1.80 12.48 5.91
N TYR A 55 2.48 12.16 7.00
CA TYR A 55 2.58 13.03 8.17
C TYR A 55 3.99 13.61 8.20
N THR A 56 4.13 14.88 7.84
CA THR A 56 5.40 15.59 7.83
C THR A 56 5.80 16.01 9.22
N LYS A 57 7.11 16.11 9.45
CA LYS A 57 7.63 16.89 10.57
C LYS A 57 7.29 18.37 10.36
N GLU A 58 7.20 19.11 11.46
CA GLU A 58 6.86 20.53 11.44
C GLU A 58 7.80 21.34 10.52
N GLY A 59 7.23 22.21 9.69
CA GLY A 59 7.97 23.05 8.75
C GLY A 59 8.54 22.34 7.52
N ILE A 60 8.28 21.04 7.34
CA ILE A 60 8.72 20.29 6.15
C ILE A 60 7.58 20.16 5.14
N GLU A 61 7.86 20.58 3.91
CA GLU A 61 7.01 20.32 2.75
C GLU A 61 7.55 19.12 1.95
N ILE A 62 6.65 18.24 1.50
CA ILE A 62 6.99 17.12 0.63
C ILE A 62 6.65 17.49 -0.80
N LYS A 63 7.61 17.29 -1.70
CA LYS A 63 7.39 17.49 -3.13
C LYS A 63 6.53 16.39 -3.74
N GLU A 64 5.70 16.76 -4.71
CA GLU A 64 4.84 15.85 -5.47
C GLU A 64 5.63 14.71 -6.15
N GLU A 65 6.84 15.00 -6.62
CA GLU A 65 7.74 14.01 -7.26
C GLU A 65 8.00 12.78 -6.36
N HIS A 66 8.16 13.00 -5.05
CA HIS A 66 8.38 11.93 -4.09
C HIS A 66 7.13 11.08 -3.87
N ILE A 67 5.95 11.72 -3.85
CA ILE A 67 4.66 11.03 -3.74
C ILE A 67 4.44 10.16 -4.98
N LYS A 68 4.72 10.70 -6.17
CA LYS A 68 4.59 9.99 -7.45
C LYS A 68 5.54 8.79 -7.54
N ALA A 69 6.82 8.97 -7.23
CA ALA A 69 7.80 7.88 -7.23
C ALA A 69 7.36 6.72 -6.31
N ARG A 70 6.76 7.05 -5.16
CA ARG A 70 6.24 6.02 -4.25
C ARG A 70 5.00 5.32 -4.79
N LYS A 71 4.08 6.06 -5.42
CA LYS A 71 2.93 5.47 -6.12
C LYS A 71 3.40 4.48 -7.18
N GLU A 72 4.43 4.82 -7.96
CA GLU A 72 5.00 3.94 -8.98
C GLU A 72 5.61 2.67 -8.37
N LYS A 73 6.35 2.80 -7.26
CA LYS A 73 6.85 1.64 -6.50
C LYS A 73 5.72 0.71 -6.03
N ALA A 74 4.62 1.26 -5.53
CA ALA A 74 3.45 0.48 -5.12
C ALA A 74 2.82 -0.27 -6.30
N VAL A 75 2.70 0.39 -7.47
CA VAL A 75 2.19 -0.24 -8.70
C VAL A 75 3.08 -1.40 -9.14
N VAL A 76 4.40 -1.25 -9.10
CA VAL A 76 5.33 -2.32 -9.44
C VAL A 76 5.17 -3.52 -8.50
N MET A 77 5.03 -3.27 -7.19
CA MET A 77 4.79 -4.32 -6.21
C MET A 77 3.49 -5.08 -6.46
N PHE A 78 2.37 -4.37 -6.74
CA PHE A 78 1.10 -5.03 -7.04
C PHE A 78 1.15 -5.85 -8.33
N LYS A 79 1.84 -5.38 -9.37
CA LYS A 79 2.04 -6.17 -10.60
C LYS A 79 2.85 -7.45 -10.34
N ALA A 80 3.87 -7.39 -9.48
CA ALA A 80 4.64 -8.58 -9.12
C ALA A 80 3.78 -9.60 -8.36
N ILE A 81 2.92 -9.14 -7.44
CA ILE A 81 1.96 -9.99 -6.71
C ILE A 81 0.96 -10.62 -7.69
N GLU A 82 0.37 -9.82 -8.59
CA GLU A 82 -0.56 -10.30 -9.61
C GLU A 82 0.06 -11.37 -10.51
N ALA A 83 1.29 -11.13 -10.99
CA ALA A 83 2.02 -12.10 -11.81
C ALA A 83 2.30 -13.41 -11.04
N HIS A 84 2.66 -13.30 -9.76
CA HIS A 84 2.88 -14.47 -8.91
C HIS A 84 1.59 -15.28 -8.69
N LEU A 85 0.48 -14.62 -8.37
CA LEU A 85 -0.82 -15.28 -8.16
C LEU A 85 -1.32 -15.94 -9.45
N SER A 86 -1.10 -15.31 -10.61
CA SER A 86 -1.56 -15.81 -11.91
C SER A 86 -0.97 -17.18 -12.28
N VAL A 87 0.22 -17.50 -11.79
CA VAL A 87 0.89 -18.79 -12.07
C VAL A 87 0.85 -19.76 -10.89
N ASN A 88 0.27 -19.36 -9.75
CA ASN A 88 0.19 -20.17 -8.52
C ASN A 88 -1.23 -20.24 -7.94
N LEU A 89 -2.26 -20.21 -8.79
CA LEU A 89 -3.67 -20.09 -8.36
C LEU A 89 -4.10 -21.20 -7.36
N GLU A 90 -3.62 -22.43 -7.57
CA GLU A 90 -3.90 -23.60 -6.72
C GLU A 90 -3.45 -23.41 -5.26
N ALA A 91 -2.42 -22.59 -5.00
CA ALA A 91 -1.91 -22.38 -3.64
C ALA A 91 -2.77 -21.39 -2.83
N TYR A 92 -3.68 -20.66 -3.48
CA TYR A 92 -4.44 -19.56 -2.89
C TYR A 92 -5.96 -19.71 -3.04
N ASN A 93 -6.43 -20.70 -3.79
CA ASN A 93 -7.83 -21.14 -3.80
C ASN A 93 -8.09 -21.99 -2.55
N VAL A 94 -8.44 -21.35 -1.43
CA VAL A 94 -8.90 -22.03 -0.19
C VAL A 94 -10.42 -22.16 -0.21
#